data_AF-A0A954Y177-F1
#
_entry.id   AF-A0A954Y177-F1
#
_cell.length_a   1.000
_cell.length_b   1.000
_cell.length_c   1.000
_cell.angle_alpha   90.00
_cell.angle_beta   90.00
_cell.angle_gamma   90.00
#
_symmetry.space_group_name_H-M   'P 1'
#
loop_
_entity.id
_entity.type
_entity.pdbx_description
1 polymer ?
#
loop_
_entity_poly.entity_id
_entity_poly.type
_entity_poly.pdbx_seq_one_letter_code
_entity_poly.pdbx_strand_id
1 'polypeptide(L)'
;MANPRLNLRTNLRTMLLALAWQVATVGQGLTIVTKYVPAGETIPSVGVAQAQPDNTVGGGDLPSIVRAAADAWEALIHDSWTLTIEYGWYPTDPISQTAYHQGVSAGGAPQRETSGSIAFNSQYSRTQPLYLDPTPAASEEFAWSQQKFADLGGGLVEIQRDMTGTTPEALNSYDLYSIALHELGHALGLVGWAFFNSETADGDIDVVSGQFAETVIPTSAAHLAVVGPLMSSTAR
;
A
#
# COMPACT_ATOMS: atom_id res chain seq x y z
N MET A 1 -63.48 -27.80 62.69
CA MET A 1 -62.61 -28.58 61.77
C MET A 1 -61.92 -27.60 60.83
N ALA A 2 -60.69 -27.91 60.44
CA ALA A 2 -59.63 -26.98 60.09
C ALA A 2 -59.83 -26.16 58.79
N ASN A 3 -59.20 -24.99 58.79
CA ASN A 3 -59.13 -23.97 57.74
C ASN A 3 -57.86 -24.18 56.87
N PRO A 4 -57.93 -24.34 55.54
CA PRO A 4 -56.74 -24.35 54.70
C PRO A 4 -56.47 -22.95 54.12
N ARG A 5 -55.38 -22.34 54.57
CA ARG A 5 -54.81 -21.10 54.03
C ARG A 5 -54.21 -21.36 52.64
N LEU A 6 -54.68 -20.67 51.61
CA LEU A 6 -54.02 -20.60 50.30
C LEU A 6 -52.74 -19.76 50.41
N ASN A 7 -51.59 -20.40 50.16
CA ASN A 7 -50.29 -19.73 50.03
C ASN A 7 -50.09 -19.30 48.57
N LEU A 8 -50.38 -18.04 48.25
CA LEU A 8 -49.99 -17.41 46.98
C LEU A 8 -48.49 -17.06 47.07
N ARG A 9 -47.62 -17.88 46.48
CA ARG A 9 -46.21 -17.51 46.28
C ARG A 9 -46.07 -16.80 44.93
N THR A 10 -45.96 -15.48 44.97
CA THR A 10 -45.62 -14.61 43.84
C THR A 10 -44.15 -14.82 43.47
N ASN A 11 -43.90 -15.48 42.32
CA ASN A 11 -42.57 -15.57 41.73
C ASN A 11 -42.26 -14.26 41.00
N LEU A 12 -41.59 -13.33 41.68
CA LEU A 12 -40.99 -12.14 41.05
C LEU A 12 -39.78 -12.62 40.23
N ARG A 13 -39.99 -12.87 38.93
CA ARG A 13 -38.88 -13.06 37.98
C ARG A 13 -38.29 -11.69 37.66
N THR A 14 -37.17 -11.37 38.28
CA THR A 14 -36.31 -10.24 37.91
C THR A 14 -35.81 -10.47 36.48
N MET A 15 -36.48 -9.86 35.49
CA MET A 15 -35.95 -9.72 34.13
C MET A 15 -34.82 -8.69 34.19
N LEU A 16 -33.56 -9.18 34.28
CA LEU A 16 -32.41 -8.36 33.93
C LEU A 16 -32.47 -8.09 32.43
N LEU A 17 -32.86 -6.87 32.06
CA LEU A 17 -32.69 -6.36 30.72
C LEU A 17 -31.19 -6.11 30.52
N ALA A 18 -30.47 -7.11 30.00
CA ALA A 18 -29.08 -6.93 29.56
C ALA A 18 -29.11 -6.07 28.30
N LEU A 19 -28.96 -4.76 28.48
CA LEU A 19 -28.79 -3.80 27.40
C LEU A 19 -27.37 -4.00 26.86
N ALA A 20 -27.22 -4.94 25.91
CA ALA A 20 -25.97 -5.13 25.19
C ALA A 20 -25.77 -3.91 24.28
N TRP A 21 -24.93 -2.97 24.72
CA TRP A 21 -24.39 -1.94 23.85
C TRP A 21 -23.47 -2.62 22.85
N GLN A 22 -24.00 -2.87 21.65
CA GLN A 22 -23.16 -3.16 20.50
C GLN A 22 -22.42 -1.87 20.18
N VAL A 23 -21.18 -1.77 20.65
CA VAL A 23 -20.27 -0.76 20.14
C VAL A 23 -20.06 -1.13 18.68
N ALA A 24 -20.63 -0.36 17.77
CA ALA A 24 -20.33 -0.52 16.35
C ALA A 24 -18.81 -0.37 16.23
N THR A 25 -18.13 -1.46 15.88
CA THR A 25 -16.74 -1.38 15.47
C THR A 25 -16.75 -0.52 14.22
N VAL A 26 -16.25 0.72 14.35
CA VAL A 26 -15.95 1.55 13.18
C VAL A 26 -15.08 0.67 12.29
N GLY A 27 -15.54 0.34 11.09
CA GLY A 27 -14.80 -0.51 10.18
C GLY A 27 -13.42 0.11 9.99
N GLN A 28 -12.38 -0.53 10.52
CA GLN A 28 -11.02 -0.08 10.33
C GLN A 28 -10.65 -0.45 8.91
N GLY A 29 -10.30 0.53 8.06
CA GLY A 29 -9.75 0.24 6.75
C GLY A 29 -8.36 -0.38 6.84
N LEU A 30 -7.65 -0.39 5.72
CA LEU A 30 -6.24 -0.77 5.67
C LEU A 30 -5.44 0.06 6.68
N THR A 31 -4.51 -0.58 7.38
CA THR A 31 -3.48 0.09 8.18
C THR A 31 -2.09 -0.37 7.74
N ILE A 32 -1.25 0.55 7.29
CA ILE A 32 0.13 0.32 6.90
C ILE A 32 1.04 0.88 8.02
N VAL A 33 1.69 -0.01 8.76
CA VAL A 33 2.69 0.34 9.76
C VAL A 33 4.05 0.45 9.08
N THR A 34 4.52 1.67 8.89
CA THR A 34 5.81 1.99 8.27
C THR A 34 6.91 2.08 9.33
N LYS A 35 8.03 1.37 9.14
CA LYS A 35 9.20 1.38 10.03
C LYS A 35 10.48 1.70 9.24
N TYR A 36 11.01 2.90 9.44
CA TYR A 36 12.30 3.27 8.87
C TYR A 36 13.43 2.52 9.57
N VAL A 37 14.32 1.92 8.78
CA VAL A 37 15.53 1.22 9.22
C VAL A 37 16.74 2.11 8.89
N PRO A 38 17.40 2.71 9.90
CA PRO A 38 18.52 3.61 9.67
C PRO A 38 19.79 2.84 9.23
N ALA A 39 20.76 3.59 8.69
CA ALA A 39 22.04 3.04 8.25
C ALA A 39 22.72 2.22 9.37
N GLY A 40 23.19 1.01 9.02
CA GLY A 40 23.83 0.08 9.94
C GLY A 40 22.88 -0.91 10.62
N GLU A 41 21.56 -0.73 10.51
CA GLU A 41 20.57 -1.72 10.94
C GLU A 41 20.15 -2.64 9.78
N THR A 42 19.50 -3.77 10.10
CA THR A 42 19.12 -4.78 9.08
C THR A 42 17.67 -4.59 8.66
N ILE A 43 17.44 -4.40 7.37
CA ILE A 43 16.13 -4.50 6.73
C ILE A 43 15.82 -6.00 6.54
N PRO A 44 14.72 -6.54 7.10
CA PRO A 44 14.38 -7.95 6.98
C PRO A 44 14.35 -8.43 5.52
N SER A 45 14.86 -9.62 5.25
CA SER A 45 14.92 -10.21 3.91
C SER A 45 15.68 -9.41 2.83
N VAL A 46 16.33 -8.30 3.19
CA VAL A 46 17.12 -7.46 2.28
C VAL A 46 18.58 -7.45 2.73
N GLY A 47 18.90 -6.89 3.90
CA GLY A 47 20.26 -6.79 4.41
C GLY A 47 20.52 -5.50 5.21
N VAL A 48 21.79 -5.17 5.41
CA VAL A 48 22.19 -3.99 6.21
C VAL A 48 21.92 -2.71 5.43
N ALA A 49 21.10 -1.84 5.99
CA ALA A 49 20.79 -0.52 5.44
C ALA A 49 22.05 0.35 5.36
N GLN A 50 22.10 1.18 4.32
CA GLN A 50 23.16 2.16 4.07
C GLN A 50 22.67 3.58 4.36
N ALA A 51 23.58 4.54 4.24
CA ALA A 51 23.22 5.96 4.27
C ALA A 51 22.40 6.33 3.02
N GLN A 52 21.64 7.43 3.14
CA GLN A 52 21.04 8.10 1.99
C GLN A 52 22.11 8.40 0.93
N PRO A 53 21.83 8.19 -0.37
CA PRO A 53 22.81 8.47 -1.40
C PRO A 53 23.05 9.97 -1.58
N ASP A 54 24.27 10.32 -1.98
CA ASP A 54 24.71 11.72 -2.16
C ASP A 54 24.00 12.44 -3.32
N ASN A 55 23.36 11.70 -4.25
CA ASN A 55 22.67 12.25 -5.42
C ASN A 55 21.17 12.49 -5.19
N THR A 56 20.78 12.78 -3.95
CA THR A 56 19.41 13.16 -3.60
C THR A 56 19.21 14.67 -3.71
N VAL A 57 18.00 15.11 -4.10
CA VAL A 57 17.62 16.52 -4.25
C VAL A 57 16.23 16.78 -3.63
N GLY A 58 15.78 18.03 -3.46
CA GLY A 58 14.43 18.38 -2.98
C GLY A 58 14.30 18.66 -1.48
N GLY A 59 15.17 18.10 -0.65
CA GLY A 59 15.27 18.45 0.78
C GLY A 59 14.23 17.81 1.71
N GLY A 60 13.35 16.95 1.21
CA GLY A 60 12.51 16.06 2.02
C GLY A 60 13.28 14.89 2.64
N ASP A 61 12.55 13.96 3.25
CA ASP A 61 13.11 12.76 3.89
C ASP A 61 12.31 11.50 3.53
N LEU A 62 13.01 10.35 3.50
CA LEU A 62 12.41 9.07 3.13
C LEU A 62 11.24 8.67 4.07
N PRO A 63 11.32 8.84 5.40
CA PRO A 63 10.18 8.60 6.28
C PRO A 63 8.90 9.35 5.93
N SER A 64 8.98 10.65 5.71
CA SER A 64 7.82 11.49 5.35
C SER A 64 7.20 11.06 4.02
N ILE A 65 8.05 10.69 3.04
CA ILE A 65 7.62 10.26 1.70
C ILE A 65 6.90 8.90 1.75
N VAL A 66 7.48 7.90 2.43
CA VAL A 66 6.87 6.57 2.55
C VAL A 66 5.56 6.64 3.35
N ARG A 67 5.48 7.50 4.37
CA ARG A 67 4.24 7.74 5.11
C ARG A 67 3.15 8.34 4.22
N ALA A 68 3.46 9.35 3.41
CA ALA A 68 2.49 9.94 2.49
C ALA A 68 1.98 8.93 1.46
N ALA A 69 2.86 8.07 0.92
CA ALA A 69 2.46 7.00 0.00
C ALA A 69 1.57 5.96 0.69
N ALA A 70 1.86 5.62 1.95
CA ALA A 70 1.01 4.75 2.75
C ALA A 70 -0.38 5.37 3.02
N ASP A 71 -0.44 6.66 3.36
CA ASP A 71 -1.70 7.39 3.56
C ASP A 71 -2.58 7.37 2.30
N ALA A 72 -1.97 7.49 1.12
CA ALA A 72 -2.69 7.40 -0.15
C ALA A 72 -3.37 6.04 -0.34
N TRP A 73 -2.69 4.94 -0.01
CA TRP A 73 -3.27 3.59 -0.08
C TRP A 73 -4.33 3.34 1.00
N GLU A 74 -4.09 3.76 2.24
CA GLU A 74 -5.05 3.64 3.34
C GLU A 74 -6.36 4.41 3.06
N ALA A 75 -6.27 5.55 2.36
CA ALA A 75 -7.45 6.32 1.96
C ALA A 75 -8.31 5.62 0.90
N LEU A 76 -7.71 4.75 0.08
CA LEU A 76 -8.38 4.06 -1.03
C LEU A 76 -8.93 2.69 -0.65
N ILE A 77 -8.33 2.01 0.33
CA ILE A 77 -8.68 0.63 0.67
C ILE A 77 -9.38 0.54 2.02
N HIS A 78 -10.66 0.20 1.97
CA HIS A 78 -11.53 0.11 3.14
C HIS A 78 -11.60 -1.29 3.78
N ASP A 79 -10.96 -2.29 3.17
CA ASP A 79 -10.83 -3.62 3.76
C ASP A 79 -9.95 -3.58 5.01
N SER A 80 -10.36 -4.25 6.08
CA SER A 80 -9.63 -4.25 7.34
C SER A 80 -8.49 -5.27 7.34
N TRP A 81 -7.25 -4.81 7.29
CA TRP A 81 -6.08 -5.57 7.71
C TRP A 81 -4.89 -4.66 8.01
N THR A 82 -3.87 -5.23 8.65
CA THR A 82 -2.62 -4.53 8.94
C THR A 82 -1.48 -5.10 8.10
N LEU A 83 -0.74 -4.21 7.45
CA LEU A 83 0.48 -4.49 6.71
C LEU A 83 1.65 -3.78 7.41
N THR A 84 2.72 -4.48 7.75
CA THR A 84 3.94 -3.86 8.30
C THR A 84 5.01 -3.78 7.22
N ILE A 85 5.56 -2.58 6.99
CA ILE A 85 6.61 -2.33 6.00
C ILE A 85 7.85 -1.80 6.69
N GLU A 86 8.95 -2.54 6.57
CA GLU A 86 10.28 -2.10 6.98
C GLU A 86 11.05 -1.58 5.76
N TYR A 87 11.62 -0.39 5.84
CA TYR A 87 12.22 0.24 4.68
C TYR A 87 13.47 1.03 5.02
N GLY A 88 14.37 1.14 4.05
CA GLY A 88 15.57 1.92 4.18
C GLY A 88 16.36 2.01 2.88
N TRP A 89 17.50 2.67 2.96
CA TRP A 89 18.43 2.78 1.85
C TRP A 89 19.28 1.50 1.74
N TYR A 90 19.38 0.91 0.55
CA TYR A 90 20.13 -0.32 0.30
C TYR A 90 20.64 -0.37 -1.15
N PRO A 91 21.79 -1.01 -1.44
CA PRO A 91 22.28 -1.16 -2.81
C PRO A 91 21.39 -2.10 -3.62
N THR A 92 20.61 -1.58 -4.56
CA THR A 92 19.62 -2.39 -5.31
C THR A 92 20.14 -2.95 -6.63
N ASP A 93 21.33 -2.58 -7.10
CA ASP A 93 21.93 -3.15 -8.32
C ASP A 93 22.38 -4.60 -8.08
N PRO A 94 22.09 -5.57 -8.98
CA PRO A 94 21.48 -5.44 -10.31
C PRO A 94 19.97 -5.71 -10.38
N ILE A 95 19.26 -5.67 -9.26
CA ILE A 95 17.83 -5.98 -9.18
C ILE A 95 16.99 -4.81 -9.74
N SER A 96 17.27 -3.60 -9.28
CA SER A 96 16.53 -2.39 -9.67
C SER A 96 17.42 -1.15 -9.61
N GLN A 97 17.09 -0.14 -10.42
CA GLN A 97 17.78 1.14 -10.42
C GLN A 97 17.24 2.14 -9.38
N THR A 98 16.04 1.91 -8.85
CA THR A 98 15.31 2.86 -7.99
C THR A 98 14.96 2.27 -6.64
N ALA A 99 14.14 1.21 -6.61
CA ALA A 99 13.75 0.48 -5.42
C ALA A 99 13.27 -0.92 -5.77
N TYR A 100 13.11 -1.78 -4.77
CA TYR A 100 12.33 -3.00 -4.91
C TYR A 100 11.65 -3.40 -3.58
N HIS A 101 10.50 -4.04 -3.70
CA HIS A 101 9.78 -4.70 -2.61
C HIS A 101 10.18 -6.18 -2.48
N GLN A 102 10.21 -6.66 -1.25
CA GLN A 102 10.39 -8.07 -0.89
C GLN A 102 9.38 -8.47 0.17
N GLY A 103 8.48 -9.39 -0.17
CA GLY A 103 7.54 -9.97 0.81
C GLY A 103 8.28 -10.74 1.91
N VAL A 104 7.81 -10.61 3.16
CA VAL A 104 8.38 -11.28 4.34
C VAL A 104 7.42 -12.30 4.93
N SER A 105 6.14 -11.94 5.13
CA SER A 105 5.13 -12.86 5.65
C SER A 105 3.75 -12.58 5.06
N ALA A 106 2.93 -13.63 4.97
CA ALA A 106 1.55 -13.54 4.52
C ALA A 106 0.64 -14.40 5.42
N GLY A 107 -0.66 -14.07 5.45
CA GLY A 107 -1.66 -14.77 6.24
C GLY A 107 -3.08 -14.23 6.04
N GLY A 108 -4.01 -14.69 6.88
CA GLY A 108 -5.41 -14.25 6.83
C GLY A 108 -6.31 -15.03 5.87
N ALA A 109 -7.58 -14.63 5.81
CA ALA A 109 -8.59 -15.12 4.87
C ALA A 109 -9.44 -13.92 4.36
N PRO A 110 -9.27 -13.45 3.11
CA PRO A 110 -8.34 -13.98 2.10
C PRO A 110 -6.87 -13.86 2.52
N GLN A 111 -5.98 -14.63 1.88
CA GLN A 111 -4.55 -14.52 2.11
C GLN A 111 -4.05 -13.15 1.63
N ARG A 112 -3.30 -12.46 2.47
CA ARG A 112 -2.71 -11.15 2.22
C ARG A 112 -1.30 -11.10 2.76
N GLU A 113 -0.45 -10.23 2.21
CA GLU A 113 0.80 -9.90 2.86
C GLU A 113 0.54 -9.22 4.21
N THR A 114 1.25 -9.67 5.24
CA THR A 114 1.19 -9.12 6.60
C THR A 114 2.46 -8.37 6.98
N SER A 115 3.58 -8.69 6.32
CA SER A 115 4.79 -7.89 6.41
C SER A 115 5.65 -7.98 5.15
N GLY A 116 6.32 -6.88 4.83
CA GLY A 116 7.24 -6.75 3.71
C GLY A 116 8.39 -5.81 4.00
N SER A 117 9.34 -5.78 3.09
CA SER A 117 10.46 -4.85 3.11
C SER A 117 10.56 -4.08 1.81
N ILE A 118 10.97 -2.80 1.88
CA ILE A 118 11.26 -1.98 0.70
C ILE A 118 12.70 -1.46 0.79
N ALA A 119 13.47 -1.76 -0.26
CA ALA A 119 14.85 -1.31 -0.41
C ALA A 119 14.90 -0.16 -1.42
N PHE A 120 15.18 1.06 -0.97
CA PHE A 120 15.40 2.21 -1.83
C PHE A 120 16.88 2.31 -2.20
N ASN A 121 17.20 2.55 -3.46
CA ASN A 121 18.57 2.48 -3.96
C ASN A 121 19.49 3.48 -3.25
N SER A 122 20.49 2.97 -2.53
CA SER A 122 21.54 3.76 -1.87
C SER A 122 22.79 3.93 -2.72
N GLN A 123 22.86 3.27 -3.87
CA GLN A 123 23.96 3.44 -4.80
C GLN A 123 23.68 4.63 -5.71
N TYR A 124 24.74 5.32 -6.08
CA TYR A 124 24.69 6.42 -7.03
C TYR A 124 24.06 5.93 -8.36
N SER A 125 22.79 6.26 -8.58
CA SER A 125 22.19 6.16 -9.91
C SER A 125 22.96 7.11 -10.82
N ARG A 126 23.71 6.53 -11.77
CA ARG A 126 24.58 7.30 -12.67
C ARG A 126 23.82 8.19 -13.65
N THR A 127 22.52 8.01 -13.77
CA THR A 127 21.71 8.62 -14.82
C THR A 127 20.77 9.69 -14.31
N GLN A 128 20.23 9.57 -13.10
CA GLN A 128 19.22 10.51 -12.59
C GLN A 128 19.18 10.55 -11.05
N PRO A 129 19.22 11.75 -10.42
CA PRO A 129 18.98 11.95 -8.98
C PRO A 129 17.63 11.39 -8.50
N LEU A 130 17.54 11.09 -7.21
CA LEU A 130 16.24 10.85 -6.54
C LEU A 130 15.74 12.17 -5.94
N TYR A 131 14.49 12.52 -6.22
CA TYR A 131 13.85 13.71 -5.64
C TYR A 131 13.07 13.36 -4.40
N LEU A 132 13.49 13.98 -3.31
CA LEU A 132 12.90 13.89 -1.99
C LEU A 132 12.02 15.12 -1.85
N ASP A 133 10.76 14.98 -2.28
CA ASP A 133 9.73 16.01 -2.12
C ASP A 133 9.57 16.36 -0.63
N PRO A 134 9.75 17.63 -0.22
CA PRO A 134 9.53 18.07 1.15
C PRO A 134 8.04 18.12 1.55
N THR A 135 7.13 18.05 0.57
CA THR A 135 5.67 18.13 0.69
C THR A 135 4.95 17.02 -0.10
N PRO A 136 5.25 15.73 0.14
CA PRO A 136 4.78 14.58 -0.66
C PRO A 136 3.26 14.47 -0.83
N ALA A 137 2.48 15.01 0.12
CA ALA A 137 1.03 14.99 0.05
C ALA A 137 0.41 16.16 -0.75
N ALA A 138 1.18 17.19 -1.08
CA ALA A 138 0.68 18.43 -1.69
C ALA A 138 0.98 18.54 -3.19
N SER A 139 2.06 17.90 -3.67
CA SER A 139 2.45 17.91 -5.09
C SER A 139 2.61 19.31 -5.69
N GLU A 140 3.09 20.29 -4.92
CA GLU A 140 3.15 21.72 -5.31
C GLU A 140 4.13 21.97 -6.48
N GLU A 141 5.12 21.10 -6.61
CA GLU A 141 6.16 21.08 -7.62
C GLU A 141 5.73 20.33 -8.89
N PHE A 142 4.56 19.72 -8.92
CA PHE A 142 4.05 18.95 -10.04
C PHE A 142 2.78 19.59 -10.64
N ALA A 143 2.74 19.74 -11.96
CA ALA A 143 1.54 20.15 -12.68
C ALA A 143 0.87 18.93 -13.31
N TRP A 144 -0.46 18.88 -13.27
CA TRP A 144 -1.22 17.86 -14.00
C TRP A 144 -0.83 17.85 -15.49
N SER A 145 -0.60 16.66 -16.03
CA SER A 145 -0.18 16.46 -17.42
C SER A 145 -1.24 15.71 -18.23
N GLN A 146 -1.61 14.50 -17.79
CA GLN A 146 -2.66 13.71 -18.44
C GLN A 146 -3.28 12.68 -17.48
N GLN A 147 -4.43 12.16 -17.90
CA GLN A 147 -5.12 11.04 -17.28
C GLN A 147 -5.66 10.16 -18.40
N LYS A 148 -5.58 8.83 -18.25
CA LYS A 148 -6.20 7.91 -19.21
C LYS A 148 -7.08 6.89 -18.52
N PHE A 149 -8.12 6.50 -19.25
CA PHE A 149 -9.07 5.48 -18.86
C PHE A 149 -9.08 4.37 -19.89
N ALA A 150 -9.31 3.15 -19.44
CA ALA A 150 -9.60 2.01 -20.29
C ALA A 150 -10.81 1.26 -19.73
N ASP A 151 -11.60 0.66 -20.61
CA ASP A 151 -12.59 -0.33 -20.20
C ASP A 151 -11.91 -1.69 -20.24
N LEU A 152 -11.81 -2.31 -19.06
CA LEU A 152 -11.17 -3.61 -18.88
C LEU A 152 -12.21 -4.73 -18.67
N GLY A 153 -13.48 -4.49 -19.02
CA GLY A 153 -14.59 -5.44 -18.92
C GLY A 153 -15.67 -4.97 -17.96
N GLY A 154 -15.29 -4.44 -16.79
CA GLY A 154 -16.20 -3.93 -15.75
C GLY A 154 -16.51 -2.44 -15.83
N GLY A 155 -16.22 -1.78 -16.96
CA GLY A 155 -16.40 -0.34 -17.16
C GLY A 155 -15.09 0.46 -17.13
N LEU A 156 -15.22 1.78 -17.28
CA LEU A 156 -14.05 2.68 -17.36
C LEU A 156 -13.30 2.76 -16.03
N VAL A 157 -12.06 2.30 -16.03
CA VAL A 157 -11.10 2.45 -14.93
C VAL A 157 -9.99 3.41 -15.32
N GLU A 158 -9.51 4.19 -14.35
CA GLU A 158 -8.31 5.02 -14.54
C GLU A 158 -7.08 4.11 -14.55
N ILE A 159 -6.33 4.12 -15.65
CA ILE A 159 -5.13 3.27 -15.84
C ILE A 159 -3.84 4.09 -15.84
N GLN A 160 -3.95 5.41 -15.73
CA GLN A 160 -2.83 6.33 -15.88
C GLN A 160 -3.21 7.69 -15.32
N ARG A 161 -2.34 8.21 -14.46
CA ARG A 161 -2.26 9.61 -14.08
C ARG A 161 -0.82 10.05 -14.25
N ASP A 162 -0.63 11.19 -14.90
CA ASP A 162 0.68 11.84 -15.05
C ASP A 162 0.61 13.28 -14.56
N MET A 163 1.66 13.65 -13.87
CA MET A 163 2.02 14.98 -13.46
C MET A 163 3.48 15.21 -13.84
N THR A 164 3.78 16.42 -14.30
CA THR A 164 5.11 16.81 -14.77
C THR A 164 5.72 17.78 -13.77
N GLY A 165 6.99 17.55 -13.41
CA GLY A 165 7.74 18.44 -12.54
C GLY A 165 7.82 19.85 -13.14
N THR A 166 7.61 20.86 -12.31
CA THR A 166 7.64 22.28 -12.67
C THR A 166 8.88 23.00 -12.12
N THR A 167 9.58 22.36 -11.19
CA THR A 167 10.87 22.83 -10.63
C THR A 167 12.04 22.09 -11.30
N PRO A 168 13.26 22.68 -11.35
CA PRO A 168 14.43 22.02 -11.89
C PRO A 168 14.74 20.67 -11.22
N GLU A 169 14.54 20.60 -9.90
CA GLU A 169 14.77 19.41 -9.10
C GLU A 169 13.78 18.30 -9.45
N ALA A 170 12.48 18.59 -9.51
CA ALA A 170 11.45 17.58 -9.84
C ALA A 170 11.51 17.15 -11.32
N LEU A 171 11.85 18.04 -12.24
CA LEU A 171 11.89 17.73 -13.68
C LEU A 171 13.02 16.78 -14.09
N ASN A 172 14.16 16.81 -13.37
CA ASN A 172 15.39 16.11 -13.75
C ASN A 172 15.78 15.00 -12.76
N SER A 173 14.80 14.40 -12.11
CA SER A 173 14.99 13.39 -11.06
C SER A 173 13.93 12.28 -11.19
N TYR A 174 14.09 11.22 -10.41
CA TYR A 174 13.00 10.29 -10.16
C TYR A 174 12.27 10.67 -8.88
N ASP A 175 10.95 10.80 -8.95
CA ASP A 175 10.14 11.15 -7.79
C ASP A 175 10.06 9.97 -6.81
N LEU A 176 10.61 10.16 -5.61
CA LEU A 176 10.67 9.10 -4.61
C LEU A 176 9.30 8.76 -4.03
N TYR A 177 8.34 9.70 -4.07
CA TYR A 177 6.94 9.43 -3.70
C TYR A 177 6.28 8.47 -4.68
N SER A 178 6.38 8.70 -6.00
CA SER A 178 5.89 7.76 -7.01
C SER A 178 6.52 6.38 -6.87
N ILE A 179 7.84 6.31 -6.60
CA ILE A 179 8.53 5.05 -6.34
C ILE A 179 7.95 4.38 -5.08
N ALA A 180 7.80 5.09 -3.97
CA ALA A 180 7.24 4.54 -2.73
C ALA A 180 5.80 4.05 -2.91
N LEU A 181 4.97 4.78 -3.66
CA LEU A 181 3.59 4.40 -3.98
C LEU A 181 3.56 3.10 -4.77
N HIS A 182 4.45 2.96 -5.76
CA HIS A 182 4.63 1.76 -6.57
C HIS A 182 5.05 0.54 -5.72
N GLU A 183 6.11 0.67 -4.92
CA GLU A 183 6.60 -0.43 -4.09
C GLU A 183 5.59 -0.86 -3.01
N LEU A 184 4.81 0.08 -2.46
CA LEU A 184 3.69 -0.25 -1.58
C LEU A 184 2.57 -0.99 -2.34
N GLY A 185 2.36 -0.69 -3.61
CA GLY A 185 1.45 -1.45 -4.47
C GLY A 185 1.84 -2.93 -4.59
N HIS A 186 3.14 -3.24 -4.71
CA HIS A 186 3.63 -4.61 -4.64
C HIS A 186 3.29 -5.29 -3.31
N ALA A 187 3.52 -4.60 -2.19
CA ALA A 187 3.19 -5.11 -0.86
C ALA A 187 1.70 -5.36 -0.61
N LEU A 188 0.80 -4.76 -1.41
CA LEU A 188 -0.65 -4.95 -1.31
C LEU A 188 -1.17 -6.18 -2.07
N GLY A 189 -0.28 -6.95 -2.73
CA GLY A 189 -0.65 -8.23 -3.31
C GLY A 189 -0.03 -8.53 -4.68
N LEU A 190 0.73 -7.61 -5.26
CA LEU A 190 1.43 -7.80 -6.54
C LEU A 190 2.86 -8.30 -6.33
N VAL A 191 3.02 -9.40 -5.59
CA VAL A 191 4.31 -10.02 -5.32
C VAL A 191 4.18 -11.53 -5.47
N GLY A 192 5.25 -12.21 -5.90
CA GLY A 192 5.26 -13.62 -6.35
C GLY A 192 4.92 -14.71 -5.32
N TRP A 193 4.08 -14.44 -4.33
CA TRP A 193 3.50 -15.44 -3.43
C TRP A 193 2.65 -16.46 -4.20
N ALA A 194 2.44 -17.64 -3.60
CA ALA A 194 1.66 -18.71 -4.21
C ALA A 194 0.21 -18.29 -4.54
N PHE A 195 -0.42 -17.45 -3.72
CA PHE A 195 -1.78 -16.97 -3.98
C PHE A 195 -1.82 -16.01 -5.18
N PHE A 196 -0.86 -15.10 -5.30
CA PHE A 196 -0.74 -14.21 -6.46
C PHE A 196 -0.44 -15.01 -7.73
N ASN A 197 0.52 -15.94 -7.69
CA ASN A 197 0.83 -16.77 -8.85
C ASN A 197 -0.35 -17.66 -9.29
N SER A 198 -1.21 -18.05 -8.35
CA SER A 198 -2.43 -18.79 -8.65
C SER A 198 -3.50 -17.90 -9.26
N GLU A 199 -3.63 -16.66 -8.78
CA GLU A 199 -4.52 -15.65 -9.36
C GLU A 199 -4.10 -15.34 -10.79
N THR A 200 -2.81 -15.08 -11.02
CA THR A 200 -2.29 -14.65 -12.32
C THR A 200 -1.87 -15.78 -13.25
N ALA A 201 -2.42 -16.99 -13.07
CA ALA A 201 -1.97 -18.18 -13.80
C ALA A 201 -2.33 -18.12 -15.30
N ASP A 202 -3.40 -17.42 -15.64
CA ASP A 202 -3.87 -17.11 -17.00
C ASP A 202 -3.41 -15.76 -17.53
N GLY A 203 -2.67 -14.98 -16.72
CA GLY A 203 -2.02 -13.75 -17.13
C GLY A 203 -2.81 -12.47 -16.84
N ASP A 204 -3.80 -12.53 -15.95
CA ASP A 204 -4.57 -11.38 -15.50
C ASP A 204 -4.95 -11.50 -14.01
N ILE A 205 -5.73 -10.52 -13.51
CA ILE A 205 -6.36 -10.52 -12.19
C ILE A 205 -7.84 -10.24 -12.43
N ASP A 206 -8.70 -11.03 -11.80
CA ASP A 206 -10.14 -10.93 -11.95
C ASP A 206 -10.76 -10.10 -10.81
N VAL A 207 -11.43 -9.00 -11.18
CA VAL A 207 -12.27 -8.27 -10.24
C VAL A 207 -13.63 -8.96 -10.17
N VAL A 208 -13.83 -9.81 -9.17
CA VAL A 208 -15.04 -10.64 -9.05
C VAL A 208 -16.23 -9.94 -8.37
N SER A 209 -16.04 -8.74 -7.80
CA SER A 209 -17.09 -8.02 -7.08
C SER A 209 -16.84 -6.51 -6.99
N GLY A 210 -17.85 -5.75 -6.55
CA GLY A 210 -17.76 -4.30 -6.39
C GLY A 210 -18.17 -3.52 -7.65
N GLN A 211 -17.78 -2.25 -7.70
CA GLN A 211 -18.17 -1.33 -8.79
C GLN A 211 -17.61 -1.74 -10.16
N PHE A 212 -16.45 -2.40 -10.17
CA PHE A 212 -15.74 -2.80 -11.39
C PHE A 212 -15.71 -4.33 -11.56
N ALA A 213 -16.72 -5.03 -11.03
CA ALA A 213 -16.86 -6.46 -11.25
C ALA A 213 -16.79 -6.78 -12.76
N GLU A 214 -16.21 -7.93 -13.12
CA GLU A 214 -15.93 -8.36 -14.51
C GLU A 214 -14.73 -7.66 -15.17
N THR A 215 -14.00 -6.80 -14.43
CA THR A 215 -12.73 -6.26 -14.90
C THR A 215 -11.65 -7.33 -14.89
N VAL A 216 -10.98 -7.49 -16.02
CA VAL A 216 -9.83 -8.37 -16.23
C VAL A 216 -8.58 -7.51 -16.38
N ILE A 217 -7.71 -7.52 -15.37
CA ILE A 217 -6.53 -6.65 -15.32
C ILE A 217 -5.32 -7.45 -15.80
N PRO A 218 -4.77 -7.18 -17.00
CA PRO A 218 -3.66 -7.97 -17.52
C PRO A 218 -2.42 -7.81 -16.63
N THR A 219 -1.65 -8.88 -16.48
CA THR A 219 -0.41 -8.91 -15.70
C THR A 219 0.78 -9.40 -16.52
N SER A 220 1.98 -9.05 -16.06
CA SER A 220 3.25 -9.55 -16.58
C SER A 220 4.23 -9.70 -15.43
N ALA A 221 4.47 -10.95 -15.03
CA ALA A 221 5.16 -11.27 -13.78
C ALA A 221 4.46 -10.59 -12.58
N ALA A 222 5.19 -9.91 -11.71
CA ALA A 222 4.63 -9.22 -10.54
C ALA A 222 4.08 -7.81 -10.84
N HIS A 223 3.85 -7.48 -12.12
CA HIS A 223 3.40 -6.14 -12.53
C HIS A 223 2.08 -6.20 -13.29
N LEU A 224 1.34 -5.09 -13.27
CA LEU A 224 0.21 -4.88 -14.16
C LEU A 224 0.72 -4.60 -15.58
N ALA A 225 0.16 -5.27 -16.57
CA ALA A 225 0.48 -5.11 -17.99
C ALA A 225 -0.47 -4.10 -18.67
N VAL A 226 -0.81 -3.02 -17.98
CA VAL A 226 -1.60 -1.90 -18.52
C VAL A 226 -0.68 -0.85 -19.13
N VAL A 227 -1.03 -0.33 -20.31
CA VAL A 227 -0.22 0.68 -21.01
C VAL A 227 -0.35 2.02 -20.30
N GLY A 228 0.65 2.38 -19.49
CA GLY A 228 0.68 3.64 -18.75
C GLY A 228 1.92 3.84 -17.85
N PRO A 229 2.08 5.05 -17.28
CA PRO A 229 3.14 5.56 -16.42
C PRO A 229 2.96 5.16 -14.96
N LEU A 230 2.04 4.25 -14.65
CA LEU A 230 2.07 3.52 -13.36
C LEU A 230 3.46 2.86 -13.11
N MET A 231 4.32 2.85 -14.15
CA MET A 231 5.71 2.42 -14.18
C MET A 231 6.73 3.52 -14.58
N SER A 232 6.33 4.79 -14.75
CA SER A 232 7.25 5.86 -15.15
C SER A 232 7.86 6.52 -13.92
N SER A 233 9.16 6.32 -13.71
CA SER A 233 9.89 6.97 -12.62
C SER A 233 10.08 8.49 -12.82
N THR A 234 9.76 9.03 -14.01
CA THR A 234 9.99 10.43 -14.39
C THR A 234 8.76 11.34 -14.27
N ALA A 235 7.59 10.76 -13.98
CA ALA A 235 6.32 11.49 -13.79
C ALA A 235 5.69 11.06 -12.45
N ARG A 236 4.91 11.95 -11.84
CA ARG A 236 4.05 11.63 -10.68
C ARG A 236 2.64 11.28 -11.13
#